data_AF-A0A1F6R9T0-F1
#
_entry.id   AF-A0A1F6R9T0-F1
#
_cell.length_a   1.000
_cell.length_b   1.000
_cell.length_c   1.000
_cell.angle_alpha   90.00
_cell.angle_beta   90.00
_cell.angle_gamma   90.00
#
_symmetry.space_group_name_H-M   'P 1'
#
loop_
_entity.id
_entity.type
_entity.pdbx_description
1 polymer ?
#
loop_
_entity_poly.entity_id
_entity_poly.type
_entity_poly.pdbx_seq_one_letter_code
_entity_poly.pdbx_strand_id
1 'polypeptide(L)'
;MYLMQKLKSLEKQIVFMRWGSSGEYGKIKYVGHDFIEFQVIDEETSEYTEMVIINPNTVLEIVLGSPDINRVIAAVSCKLPFLGEERI
;
A
#
# COMPACT_ATOMS: atom_id res chain seq x y z
N MET A 1 4.22 -12.73 -17.68
CA MET A 1 3.19 -12.27 -16.73
C MET A 1 3.00 -10.78 -16.94
N TYR A 2 1.77 -10.30 -17.16
CA TYR A 2 1.51 -8.87 -17.38
C TYR A 2 1.57 -8.10 -16.05
N LEU A 3 2.19 -6.91 -16.04
CA LEU A 3 2.35 -6.07 -14.83
C LEU A 3 1.02 -5.85 -14.10
N MET A 4 -0.05 -5.58 -14.84
CA MET A 4 -1.40 -5.40 -14.28
C MET A 4 -1.93 -6.64 -13.55
N GLN A 5 -1.68 -7.84 -14.08
CA GLN A 5 -2.08 -9.08 -13.40
C GLN A 5 -1.31 -9.27 -12.10
N LYS A 6 -0.02 -8.90 -12.09
CA LYS A 6 0.80 -8.97 -10.88
C LYS A 6 0.34 -7.95 -9.85
N LEU A 7 0.12 -6.70 -10.25
CA LEU A 7 -0.47 -5.66 -9.42
C LEU A 7 -1.81 -6.09 -8.81
N LYS A 8 -2.68 -6.71 -9.62
CA LYS A 8 -3.97 -7.23 -9.14
C LYS A 8 -3.80 -8.27 -8.04
N SER A 9 -2.79 -9.14 -8.14
CA SER A 9 -2.48 -10.11 -7.07
C SER A 9 -1.95 -9.47 -5.77
N LEU A 10 -1.52 -8.21 -5.83
CA LEU A 10 -1.03 -7.43 -4.69
C LEU A 10 -2.10 -6.51 -4.09
N GLU A 11 -3.35 -6.60 -4.54
CA GLU A 11 -4.45 -5.87 -3.91
C GLU A 11 -4.51 -6.15 -2.41
N LYS A 12 -4.80 -5.08 -1.65
CA LYS A 12 -4.86 -5.01 -0.20
C LYS A 12 -3.52 -5.27 0.51
N GLN A 13 -2.41 -5.41 -0.21
CA GLN A 13 -1.09 -5.53 0.39
C GLN A 13 -0.46 -4.14 0.60
N ILE A 14 0.29 -4.02 1.70
CA ILE A 14 1.16 -2.87 1.95
C ILE A 14 2.46 -3.11 1.20
N VAL A 15 2.85 -2.17 0.36
CA VAL A 15 4.04 -2.22 -0.49
C VAL A 15 4.75 -0.87 -0.44
N PHE A 16 6.01 -0.86 -0.82
CA PHE A 16 6.62 0.36 -1.30
C PHE A 16 6.44 0.41 -2.81
N MET A 17 5.95 1.53 -3.34
CA MET A 17 5.74 1.73 -4.76
C MET A 17 6.40 3.01 -5.21
N ARG A 18 7.15 2.94 -6.32
CA ARG A 18 7.74 4.12 -6.98
C ARG A 18 7.09 4.33 -8.33
N TRP A 19 6.54 5.53 -8.53
CA TRP A 19 5.90 5.95 -9.77
C TRP A 19 6.34 7.36 -10.16
N GLY A 20 6.82 7.54 -11.39
CA GLY A 20 7.41 8.81 -11.82
C GLY A 20 8.56 9.26 -10.89
N SER A 21 8.43 10.43 -10.27
CA SER A 21 9.38 10.98 -9.30
C SER A 21 9.01 10.72 -7.83
N SER A 22 7.88 10.06 -7.56
CA SER A 22 7.37 9.77 -6.22
C SER A 22 7.65 8.32 -5.82
N GLY A 23 7.88 8.08 -4.54
CA GLY A 23 8.08 6.73 -4.00
C GLY A 23 7.63 6.67 -2.55
N GLU A 24 6.58 5.92 -2.29
CA GLU A 24 5.89 5.95 -0.99
C GLU A 24 5.55 4.53 -0.51
N TYR A 25 5.44 4.39 0.81
CA TYR A 25 4.80 3.23 1.42
C TYR A 25 3.28 3.41 1.38
N GLY A 26 2.57 2.33 1.10
CA GLY A 26 1.12 2.41 1.03
C GLY A 26 0.48 1.09 0.70
N LYS A 27 -0.84 1.09 0.75
CA LYS A 27 -1.66 -0.08 0.43
C LYS A 27 -2.24 0.06 -0.96
N ILE A 28 -2.04 -0.96 -1.79
CA ILE A 28 -2.76 -1.07 -3.06
C ILE A 28 -4.22 -1.35 -2.73
N LYS A 29 -5.09 -0.35 -2.79
CA LYS A 29 -6.51 -0.51 -2.42
C LYS A 29 -7.26 -1.28 -3.50
N TYR A 30 -7.01 -0.91 -4.76
CA TYR A 30 -7.65 -1.50 -5.92
C TYR A 30 -6.77 -1.34 -7.17
N VAL A 31 -6.82 -2.33 -8.05
CA VAL A 31 -6.18 -2.30 -9.37
C VAL A 31 -7.28 -2.44 -10.41
N GLY A 32 -7.53 -1.35 -11.11
CA GLY A 32 -8.48 -1.27 -12.22
C GLY A 32 -7.89 -1.83 -13.51
N HIS A 33 -8.58 -1.55 -14.62
CA HIS A 33 -8.11 -1.95 -15.94
C HIS A 33 -6.89 -1.13 -16.38
N ASP A 34 -6.88 0.16 -16.06
CA ASP A 34 -5.91 1.16 -16.52
C ASP A 34 -5.46 2.14 -15.41
N PHE A 35 -5.80 1.87 -14.15
CA PHE A 35 -5.40 2.66 -13.00
C PHE A 35 -5.15 1.81 -11.75
N ILE A 36 -4.45 2.37 -10.78
CA ILE A 36 -4.21 1.80 -9.45
C ILE A 36 -4.69 2.82 -8.42
N GLU A 37 -5.52 2.40 -7.48
CA GLU A 37 -5.80 3.15 -6.26
C GLU A 37 -4.78 2.77 -5.20
N PHE A 38 -3.94 3.73 -4.82
CA PHE A 38 -2.89 3.56 -3.83
C PHE A 38 -3.15 4.45 -2.64
N GLN A 39 -3.28 3.86 -1.45
CA GLN A 39 -3.51 4.60 -0.21
C GLN A 39 -2.17 4.78 0.50
N VAL A 40 -1.68 6.01 0.57
CA VAL A 40 -0.38 6.35 1.15
C VAL A 40 -0.42 6.16 2.66
N ILE A 41 0.69 5.69 3.21
CA ILE A 41 0.92 5.59 4.66
C ILE A 41 2.01 6.61 5.00
N ASP A 42 1.71 7.52 5.91
CA ASP A 42 2.69 8.42 6.48
C ASP A 42 3.65 7.62 7.38
N GLU A 43 4.95 7.72 7.13
CA GLU A 43 5.97 6.96 7.86
C GLU A 43 6.14 7.40 9.31
N GLU A 44 5.89 8.67 9.63
CA GLU A 44 6.03 9.23 10.97
C GLU A 44 4.82 8.85 11.83
N THR A 45 3.61 9.01 11.26
CA THR A 45 2.38 8.72 11.99
C THR A 45 1.93 7.29 11.84
N SER A 46 2.37 6.54 10.84
CA SER A 46 1.84 5.21 10.49
C SER A 46 0.33 5.21 10.23
N GLU A 47 -0.22 6.34 9.77
CA GLU A 47 -1.63 6.49 9.41
C GLU A 47 -1.80 6.57 7.90
N TYR A 48 -2.95 6.12 7.42
CA TYR A 48 -3.30 6.28 6.02
C TYR A 48 -3.68 7.74 5.77
N THR A 49 -3.02 8.37 4.81
CA THR A 49 -3.24 9.76 4.44
C THR A 49 -4.09 9.85 3.17
N GLU A 50 -3.53 10.33 2.07
CA GLU A 50 -4.20 10.47 0.80
C GLU A 50 -4.37 9.15 0.03
N MET A 51 -5.34 9.16 -0.87
CA MET A 51 -5.47 8.18 -1.93
C MET A 51 -4.96 8.78 -3.24
N VAL A 52 -3.99 8.12 -3.86
CA VAL A 52 -3.41 8.48 -5.14
C VAL A 52 -3.92 7.54 -6.22
N ILE A 53 -4.35 8.10 -7.35
CA ILE A 53 -4.69 7.33 -8.55
C ILE A 53 -3.48 7.34 -9.48
N ILE A 54 -2.89 6.17 -9.71
CA ILE A 54 -1.63 6.02 -10.45
C ILE A 54 -1.92 5.40 -11.81
N ASN A 55 -1.34 6.01 -12.87
CA ASN A 55 -1.27 5.40 -14.18
C ASN A 55 -0.28 4.22 -14.12
N PRO A 56 -0.69 2.97 -14.41
CA PRO A 56 0.18 1.81 -14.24
C PRO A 56 1.45 1.86 -15.10
N ASN A 57 1.43 2.60 -16.22
CA ASN A 57 2.59 2.76 -17.09
C ASN A 57 3.69 3.63 -16.48
N THR A 58 3.41 4.37 -15.40
CA THR A 58 4.41 5.18 -14.69
C THR A 58 5.03 4.45 -13.51
N VAL A 59 4.58 3.23 -13.19
CA VAL A 59 5.14 2.40 -12.13
C VAL A 59 6.53 1.92 -12.54
N LEU A 60 7.53 2.29 -11.73
CA LEU A 60 8.93 1.98 -11.96
C LEU A 60 9.41 0.80 -11.10
N GLU A 61 8.89 0.69 -9.87
CA GLU A 61 9.28 -0.35 -8.92
C GLU A 61 8.18 -0.63 -7.92
N ILE A 62 8.10 -1.89 -7.49
CA ILE A 62 7.31 -2.33 -6.35
C ILE A 62 8.24 -3.20 -5.49
N VAL A 63 8.44 -2.81 -4.23
CA VAL A 63 9.19 -3.61 -3.26
C VAL A 63 8.21 -4.27 -2.31
N LEU A 64 8.49 -5.54 -1.99
CA LEU A 64 7.70 -6.40 -1.12
C LEU A 64 8.63 -7.04 -0.10
N GLY A 65 8.19 -7.17 1.15
CA GLY A 65 8.87 -7.99 2.16
C GLY A 65 10.27 -7.51 2.57
N SER A 66 10.64 -6.25 2.28
CA SER A 66 11.86 -5.67 2.85
C SER A 66 11.69 -5.48 4.36
N PRO A 67 12.80 -5.42 5.13
CA PRO A 67 12.75 -5.10 6.55
C PRO A 67 11.95 -3.82 6.86
N ASP A 68 12.08 -2.80 6.01
CA ASP A 68 11.35 -1.53 6.17
C ASP A 68 9.85 -1.69 5.96
N ILE A 69 9.41 -2.46 4.95
CA ILE A 69 7.99 -2.74 4.74
C ILE A 69 7.41 -3.51 5.93
N ASN A 70 8.15 -4.48 6.46
CA ASN A 70 7.71 -5.24 7.64
C ASN A 70 7.55 -4.34 8.88
N ARG A 71 8.43 -3.33 9.02
CA ARG A 71 8.30 -2.31 10.07
C ARG A 71 7.02 -1.48 9.90
N VAL A 72 6.74 -1.00 8.69
CA VAL A 72 5.51 -0.25 8.39
C VAL A 72 4.26 -1.09 8.68
N ILE A 73 4.25 -2.35 8.23
CA ILE A 73 3.14 -3.28 8.51
C ILE A 73 2.94 -3.43 10.01
N ALA A 74 4.00 -3.67 10.78
CA ALA A 74 3.92 -3.81 12.23
C ALA A 74 3.36 -2.55 12.90
N ALA A 75 3.84 -1.37 12.51
CA ALA A 75 3.39 -0.10 13.07
C ALA A 75 1.90 0.16 12.79
N VAL A 76 1.44 -0.08 11.56
CA VAL A 76 0.03 0.04 11.19
C VAL A 76 -0.82 -0.99 11.94
N SER A 77 -0.34 -2.23 12.10
CA SER A 77 -1.05 -3.28 12.83
C SER A 77 -1.19 -2.98 14.33
N CYS A 78 -0.21 -2.35 14.96
CA CYS A 78 -0.29 -1.94 16.37
C CYS A 78 -1.40 -0.91 16.65
N LYS A 79 -1.85 -0.17 15.63
CA LYS A 79 -2.94 0.80 15.73
C LYS A 79 -4.33 0.21 15.49
N LEU A 80 -4.42 -1.08 15.10
CA LEU A 80 -5.71 -1.71 14.91
C LEU A 80 -6.42 -1.86 16.27
N PRO A 81 -7.71 -1.49 16.37
CA PRO A 81 -8.46 -1.74 17.57
C PRO A 81 -8.49 -3.25 17.85
N PHE A 82 -8.27 -3.62 19.11
CA PHE A 82 -8.38 -5.02 19.52
C PHE A 82 -9.81 -5.50 19.25
N LEU A 83 -9.95 -6.54 18.43
CA LEU A 83 -11.26 -7.06 17.98
C LEU A 83 -12.09 -7.72 19.10
N GLY A 84 -11.71 -7.53 20.37
CA GLY A 84 -12.31 -8.15 21.56
C GLY A 84 -13.02 -7.18 22.51
N GLU A 85 -13.14 -5.89 22.18
CA GLU A 85 -13.99 -4.94 22.92
C GLU A 85 -15.30 -4.65 22.17
N GLU A 86 -16.03 -5.69 21.78
CA GLU A 86 -17.48 -5.56 21.62
C GLU A 86 -18.13 -5.55 23.00
N ARG A 87 -18.31 -4.32 23.49
CA ARG A 87 -19.32 -3.82 24.45
C ARG A 87 -20.27 -4.88 25.03
N ILE A 88 -20.10 -5.16 26.32
CA ILE A 88 -21.15 -5.66 27.24
C ILE A 88 -22.01 -4.46 27.67
#